data_AF-A0A9D8SMH6-F1
#
_entry.id   AF-A0A9D8SMH6-F1
#
_cell.length_a   1.000
_cell.length_b   1.000
_cell.length_c   1.000
_cell.angle_alpha   90.00
_cell.angle_beta   90.00
_cell.angle_gamma   90.00
#
_symmetry.space_group_name_H-M   'P 1'
#
loop_
_entity.id
_entity.type
_entity.pdbx_description
1 polymer ?
#
loop_
_entity_poly.entity_id
_entity_poly.type
_entity_poly.pdbx_seq_one_letter_code
_entity_poly.pdbx_strand_id
1 'polypeptide(L)'
;MIFRTLIHAFLAGIALGIAGTVNLSVGGGIPGAFLFGFGLFLILCFAFKLYTGAIGYLVQKSGREFVPYLGTLLAIWIGNFAGTAAVGMLVRQTRIAEKIVPAAQGLCAVKLADSPASILILAFFCGILMFSAVDCFRREEFPPIYRMGMVFLCVMIFIL
;
A
#
# COMPACT_ATOMS: atom_id res chain seq x y z
N MET A 1 1.67 22.90 -3.91
CA MET A 1 1.36 21.59 -4.51
C MET A 1 1.83 20.42 -3.63
N ILE A 2 3.08 20.44 -3.16
CA ILE A 2 3.67 19.34 -2.35
C ILE A 2 2.98 19.08 -1.00
N PHE A 3 2.51 20.13 -0.30
CA PHE A 3 1.81 19.99 0.97
C PHE A 3 0.51 19.16 0.85
N ARG A 4 -0.29 19.42 -0.20
CA ARG A 4 -1.48 18.61 -0.50
C ARG A 4 -1.10 17.15 -0.80
N THR A 5 -0.03 16.92 -1.56
CA THR A 5 0.50 15.58 -1.82
C THR A 5 0.85 14.85 -0.52
N LEU A 6 1.54 15.52 0.40
CA LEU A 6 1.92 14.95 1.70
C LEU A 6 0.70 14.54 2.53
N ILE A 7 -0.36 15.36 2.58
CA ILE A 7 -1.60 15.01 3.28
C ILE A 7 -2.23 13.76 2.68
N HIS A 8 -2.40 13.72 1.35
CA HIS A 8 -3.01 12.55 0.69
C HIS A 8 -2.14 11.30 0.80
N ALA A 9 -0.81 11.46 0.87
CA ALA A 9 0.11 10.37 1.09
C ALA A 9 0.08 9.87 2.53
N PHE A 10 -0.03 10.77 3.50
CA PHE A 10 -0.23 10.42 4.90
C PHE A 10 -1.53 9.65 5.12
N LEU A 11 -2.63 10.10 4.51
CA LEU A 11 -3.91 9.39 4.56
C LEU A 11 -3.87 8.01 3.88
N ALA A 12 -3.13 7.87 2.77
CA ALA A 12 -2.89 6.55 2.17
C ALA A 12 -2.11 5.62 3.12
N GLY A 13 -1.10 6.15 3.82
CA GLY A 13 -0.36 5.41 4.84
C GLY A 13 -1.27 4.97 5.99
N ILE A 14 -2.17 5.84 6.45
CA ILE A 14 -3.17 5.48 7.47
C ILE A 14 -4.07 4.34 6.97
N ALA A 15 -4.60 4.44 5.75
CA ALA A 15 -5.47 3.42 5.19
C ALA A 15 -4.77 2.05 5.11
N LEU A 16 -3.51 1.99 4.67
CA LEU A 16 -2.73 0.75 4.66
C LEU A 16 -2.36 0.26 6.07
N GLY A 17 -2.06 1.16 7.01
CA GLY A 17 -1.79 0.81 8.40
C GLY A 17 -3.01 0.15 9.07
N ILE A 18 -4.21 0.67 8.81
CA ILE A 18 -5.48 0.09 9.27
C ILE A 18 -5.68 -1.28 8.61
N ALA A 19 -5.52 -1.36 7.28
CA ALA A 19 -5.67 -2.62 6.54
C ALA A 19 -4.70 -3.71 7.02
N GLY A 20 -3.43 -3.36 7.29
CA GLY A 20 -2.44 -4.26 7.88
C GLY A 20 -2.85 -4.72 9.28
N THR A 21 -3.35 -3.81 10.11
CA THR A 21 -3.86 -4.15 11.45
C THR A 21 -5.04 -5.12 11.37
N VAL A 22 -5.97 -4.92 10.44
CA VAL A 22 -7.12 -5.83 10.23
C VAL A 22 -6.65 -7.20 9.73
N ASN A 23 -5.73 -7.24 8.78
CA ASN A 23 -5.14 -8.49 8.27
C ASN A 23 -4.54 -9.33 9.43
N LEU A 24 -3.74 -8.68 10.29
CA LEU A 24 -3.18 -9.33 11.47
C LEU A 24 -4.26 -9.70 12.51
N SER A 25 -5.30 -8.89 12.65
CA SER A 25 -6.40 -9.13 13.60
C SER A 25 -7.18 -10.40 13.28
N VAL A 26 -7.27 -10.80 12.00
CA VAL A 26 -7.96 -12.02 11.58
C VAL A 26 -7.01 -13.21 11.37
N GLY A 27 -5.72 -13.05 11.66
CA GLY A 27 -4.72 -14.11 11.55
C GLY A 27 -4.12 -14.31 10.16
N GLY A 28 -4.31 -13.35 9.24
CA GLY A 28 -3.78 -13.44 7.88
C GLY A 28 -4.61 -14.32 6.94
N GLY A 29 -3.92 -14.98 6.01
CA GLY A 29 -4.51 -15.88 5.02
C GLY A 29 -5.51 -15.19 4.09
N ILE A 30 -6.39 -15.97 3.46
CA ILE A 30 -7.37 -15.48 2.48
C ILE A 30 -8.30 -14.41 3.09
N PRO A 31 -8.89 -14.59 4.29
CA PRO A 31 -9.77 -13.56 4.88
C PRO A 31 -9.04 -12.25 5.16
N GLY A 32 -7.82 -12.33 5.69
CA GLY A 32 -7.00 -11.16 5.96
C GLY A 32 -6.55 -10.43 4.70
N ALA A 33 -6.18 -11.18 3.65
CA ALA A 33 -5.82 -10.62 2.35
C ALA A 33 -7.00 -9.90 1.67
N PHE A 34 -8.19 -10.49 1.72
CA PHE A 34 -9.41 -9.85 1.21
C PHE A 34 -9.71 -8.54 1.95
N LEU A 35 -9.67 -8.55 3.29
CA LEU A 35 -9.89 -7.36 4.11
C LEU A 35 -8.79 -6.30 3.93
N PHE A 36 -7.55 -6.72 3.66
CA PHE A 36 -6.49 -5.79 3.29
C PHE A 36 -6.82 -5.04 1.98
N GLY A 37 -7.48 -5.72 1.04
CA GLY A 37 -7.95 -5.15 -0.23
C GLY A 37 -8.84 -3.92 -0.05
N PHE A 38 -9.62 -3.88 1.04
CA PHE A 38 -10.42 -2.70 1.38
C PHE A 38 -9.56 -1.46 1.61
N GLY A 39 -8.35 -1.59 2.17
CA GLY A 39 -7.42 -0.47 2.34
C GLY A 39 -6.99 0.16 1.02
N LEU A 40 -6.64 -0.67 0.02
CA LEU A 40 -6.31 -0.16 -1.30
C LEU A 40 -7.54 0.41 -2.01
N PHE A 41 -8.69 -0.23 -1.88
CA PHE A 41 -9.96 0.28 -2.42
C PHE A 41 -10.30 1.68 -1.86
N LEU A 42 -10.08 1.90 -0.55
CA LEU A 42 -10.28 3.19 0.10
C LEU A 42 -9.36 4.28 -0.47
N ILE A 43 -8.08 3.95 -0.63
CA ILE A 43 -7.08 4.84 -1.24
C ILE A 43 -7.51 5.28 -2.64
N LEU A 44 -8.04 4.35 -3.41
CA LEU A 44 -8.48 4.59 -4.78
C LEU A 44 -9.77 5.43 -4.84
N CYS A 45 -10.76 5.13 -4.00
CA CYS A 45 -12.01 5.90 -3.93
C CYS A 45 -11.79 7.36 -3.52
N PHE A 46 -10.88 7.61 -2.57
CA PHE A 46 -10.57 8.97 -2.11
C PHE A 46 -9.40 9.62 -2.86
N ALA A 47 -8.89 8.98 -3.91
CA ALA A 47 -7.74 9.45 -4.70
C ALA A 47 -6.51 9.82 -3.83
N PHE A 48 -6.30 9.08 -2.73
CA PHE A 48 -5.10 9.20 -1.91
C PHE A 48 -3.86 8.77 -2.68
N LYS A 49 -2.69 9.26 -2.25
CA LYS A 49 -1.45 9.08 -3.01
C LYS A 49 -0.65 7.92 -2.42
N LEU A 50 -0.58 6.81 -3.14
CA LEU A 50 0.19 5.63 -2.76
C LEU A 50 1.42 5.48 -3.66
N TYR A 51 2.60 5.30 -3.05
CA TYR A 51 3.87 5.24 -3.77
C TYR A 51 3.89 4.12 -4.82
N THR A 52 3.55 2.89 -4.42
CA THR A 52 3.55 1.71 -5.32
C THR A 52 2.53 1.82 -6.45
N GLY A 53 1.45 2.59 -6.24
CA GLY A 53 0.49 2.93 -7.29
C GLY A 53 0.92 4.08 -8.21
N ALA A 54 1.93 4.85 -7.82
CA ALA A 54 2.38 6.04 -8.54
C ALA A 54 3.71 5.82 -9.29
N ILE A 55 4.59 4.95 -8.78
CA ILE A 55 5.95 4.76 -9.31
C ILE A 55 5.96 4.29 -10.77
N GLY A 56 4.99 3.47 -11.18
CA GLY A 56 4.89 2.99 -12.56
C GLY A 56 4.66 4.11 -13.58
N TYR A 57 4.12 5.27 -13.20
CA TYR A 57 3.98 6.42 -14.10
C TYR A 57 5.30 7.17 -14.34
N LEU A 58 6.37 6.87 -13.60
CA LEU A 58 7.68 7.50 -13.78
C LEU A 58 8.22 7.25 -15.19
N VAL A 59 7.98 6.07 -15.77
CA VAL A 59 8.44 5.71 -17.13
C VAL A 59 7.77 6.55 -18.22
N GLN A 60 6.65 7.20 -17.91
CA GLN A 60 5.93 8.09 -18.82
C GLN A 60 6.41 9.54 -18.71
N LYS A 61 7.31 9.84 -17.75
CA LYS A 61 7.85 11.18 -17.50
C LYS A 61 9.22 11.32 -18.15
N SER A 62 9.40 12.38 -18.94
CA SER A 62 10.66 12.66 -19.65
C SER A 62 11.01 14.15 -19.61
N GLY A 63 12.28 14.45 -19.90
CA GLY A 63 12.79 15.82 -19.95
C GLY A 63 12.57 16.59 -18.63
N ARG A 64 11.92 17.75 -18.72
CA ARG A 64 11.73 18.68 -17.60
C ARG A 64 10.74 18.18 -16.53
N GLU A 65 9.92 17.17 -16.82
CA GLU A 65 8.95 16.62 -15.85
C GLU A 65 9.53 15.54 -14.93
N PHE A 66 10.63 14.91 -15.33
CA PHE A 66 11.19 13.74 -14.63
C PHE A 66 11.62 14.06 -13.19
N VAL A 67 12.45 15.09 -13.02
CA VAL A 67 13.01 15.49 -11.71
C VAL A 67 11.90 15.96 -10.74
N PRO A 68 10.95 16.83 -11.12
CA PRO A 68 9.82 17.18 -10.26
C PRO A 68 8.95 15.98 -9.85
N TYR A 69 8.77 15.00 -10.75
CA TYR A 69 7.99 13.81 -10.45
C TYR A 69 8.71 12.90 -9.44
N LEU A 70 10.03 12.76 -9.53
CA LEU A 70 10.84 12.08 -8.49
C LEU A 70 10.67 12.73 -7.11
N GLY A 71 10.71 14.07 -7.05
CA GLY A 71 10.45 14.80 -5.79
C GLY A 71 9.04 14.54 -5.25
N THR A 72 8.05 14.44 -6.14
CA THR A 72 6.68 14.07 -5.78
C THR A 72 6.60 12.63 -5.24
N LEU A 73 7.26 11.68 -5.88
CA LEU A 73 7.31 10.28 -5.44
C LEU A 73 7.98 10.15 -4.07
N LEU A 74 9.06 10.88 -3.83
CA LEU A 74 9.73 10.90 -2.53
C LEU A 74 8.79 11.45 -1.44
N ALA A 75 8.08 12.54 -1.71
CA ALA A 75 7.09 13.08 -0.79
C ALA A 75 5.95 12.09 -0.51
N ILE A 76 5.47 11.38 -1.54
CA ILE A 76 4.46 10.33 -1.38
C ILE A 76 4.99 9.21 -0.48
N TRP A 77 6.22 8.74 -0.72
CA TRP A 77 6.84 7.70 0.08
C TRP A 77 6.97 8.10 1.56
N ILE A 78 7.46 9.31 1.84
CA ILE A 78 7.58 9.86 3.20
C ILE A 78 6.20 9.93 3.88
N GLY A 79 5.18 10.42 3.17
CA GLY A 79 3.82 10.49 3.70
C GLY A 79 3.24 9.11 4.01
N ASN A 80 3.40 8.13 3.10
CA ASN A 80 2.94 6.76 3.31
C ASN A 80 3.62 6.11 4.52
N PHE A 81 4.93 6.30 4.66
CA PHE A 81 5.69 5.83 5.82
C PHE A 81 5.17 6.45 7.12
N ALA A 82 5.06 7.79 7.17
CA ALA A 82 4.58 8.51 8.35
C ALA A 82 3.16 8.09 8.76
N GLY A 83 2.24 7.93 7.80
CA GLY A 83 0.87 7.50 8.07
C GLY A 83 0.80 6.08 8.61
N THR A 84 1.57 5.16 8.03
CA THR A 84 1.61 3.76 8.48
C THR A 84 2.23 3.65 9.89
N ALA A 85 3.32 4.38 10.13
CA ALA A 85 3.97 4.45 11.44
C ALA A 85 3.05 5.03 12.51
N ALA A 86 2.31 6.10 12.19
CA ALA A 86 1.33 6.69 13.10
C ALA A 86 0.25 5.68 13.52
N VAL A 87 -0.30 4.91 12.57
CA VAL A 87 -1.26 3.84 12.91
C VAL A 87 -0.63 2.79 13.82
N GLY A 88 0.58 2.32 13.50
CA GLY A 88 1.29 1.36 14.35
C GLY A 88 1.52 1.88 15.78
N MET A 89 1.91 3.15 15.92
CA MET A 89 2.09 3.79 17.24
C MET A 89 0.77 3.91 18.00
N LEU A 90 -0.31 4.31 17.33
CA LEU A 90 -1.64 4.42 17.94
C LEU A 90 -2.18 3.06 18.36
N VAL A 91 -2.04 2.03 17.53
CA VAL A 91 -2.49 0.65 17.84
C VAL A 91 -1.82 0.12 19.10
N ARG A 92 -0.53 0.44 19.34
CA ARG A 92 0.18 0.07 20.57
C ARG A 92 -0.42 0.67 21.85
N GLN A 93 -1.21 1.74 21.74
CA GLN A 93 -1.88 2.39 22.87
C GLN A 93 -3.29 1.84 23.12
N THR A 94 -3.65 0.70 22.52
CA THR A 94 -4.99 0.12 22.60
C THR A 94 -4.97 -1.31 23.10
N ARG A 95 -6.12 -1.82 23.56
CA ARG A 95 -6.28 -3.22 24.00
C ARG A 95 -5.94 -4.27 22.94
N ILE A 96 -6.01 -3.94 21.65
CA ILE A 96 -5.68 -4.90 20.58
C ILE A 96 -4.17 -5.09 20.42
N ALA A 97 -3.34 -4.25 21.05
CA ALA A 97 -1.89 -4.34 21.00
C ALA A 97 -1.37 -5.71 21.45
N GLU A 98 -1.99 -6.33 22.46
CA GLU A 98 -1.61 -7.64 22.99
C GLU A 98 -1.59 -8.73 21.91
N LYS A 99 -2.54 -8.65 20.96
CA LYS A 99 -2.61 -9.56 19.82
C LYS A 99 -1.75 -9.10 18.64
N ILE A 100 -1.77 -7.80 18.33
CA ILE A 100 -1.19 -7.27 17.08
C ILE A 100 0.32 -7.13 17.16
N VAL A 101 0.88 -6.73 18.30
CA VAL A 101 2.33 -6.52 18.44
C VAL A 101 3.12 -7.82 18.21
N PRO A 102 2.79 -8.95 18.85
CA PRO A 102 3.50 -10.21 18.60
C PRO A 102 3.36 -10.69 17.14
N ALA A 103 2.17 -10.57 16.56
CA ALA A 103 1.93 -10.95 15.16
C ALA A 103 2.76 -10.10 14.19
N ALA A 104 2.81 -8.78 14.41
CA ALA A 104 3.64 -7.86 13.63
C ALA A 104 5.15 -8.15 13.80
N GLN A 105 5.60 -8.45 15.03
CA GLN A 105 6.99 -8.83 15.30
C GLN A 105 7.39 -10.10 14.55
N GLY A 106 6.54 -11.13 14.56
CA GLY A 106 6.77 -12.37 13.81
C GLY A 106 6.90 -12.11 12.30
N LEU A 107 5.99 -11.31 11.73
CA LEU A 107 6.04 -10.95 10.32
C LEU A 107 7.31 -10.14 9.96
N CYS A 108 7.68 -9.17 10.81
CA CYS A 108 8.90 -8.39 10.62
C CYS A 108 10.16 -9.25 10.70
N ALA A 109 10.22 -10.21 11.64
CA ALA A 109 11.37 -11.10 11.79
C ALA A 109 11.60 -11.94 10.52
N VAL A 110 10.52 -12.50 9.94
CA VAL A 110 10.60 -13.25 8.68
C VAL A 110 11.13 -12.36 7.54
N LYS A 111 10.60 -11.14 7.40
CA LYS A 111 11.02 -10.21 6.34
C LYS A 111 12.45 -9.71 6.50
N LEU A 112 12.92 -9.51 7.73
CA LEU A 112 14.28 -9.05 8.03
C LEU A 112 15.33 -10.17 7.93
N ALA A 113 14.93 -11.42 8.12
CA ALA A 113 15.80 -12.59 7.97
C ALA A 113 15.92 -13.07 6.51
N ASP A 114 15.11 -12.54 5.59
CA ASP A 114 15.12 -12.95 4.19
C ASP A 114 16.34 -12.35 3.43
N SER A 115 16.75 -13.04 2.38
CA SER A 115 17.85 -12.61 1.52
C SER A 115 17.47 -11.37 0.70
N PRO A 116 18.41 -10.44 0.45
CA PRO A 116 18.15 -9.28 -0.41
C PRO A 116 17.66 -9.65 -1.82
N ALA A 117 18.15 -10.78 -2.37
CA ALA A 117 17.72 -11.27 -3.67
C ALA A 117 16.24 -11.69 -3.68
N SER A 118 15.80 -12.44 -2.67
CA SER A 118 14.38 -12.80 -2.49
C SER A 118 13.50 -11.56 -2.36
N ILE A 119 13.89 -10.61 -1.50
CA ILE A 119 13.15 -9.36 -1.28
C ILE A 119 13.01 -8.57 -2.59
N LEU A 120 14.07 -8.48 -3.40
CA LEU A 120 14.03 -7.78 -4.69
C LEU A 120 13.04 -8.43 -5.66
N ILE A 121 13.04 -9.77 -5.76
CA ILE A 121 12.13 -10.52 -6.62
C ILE A 121 10.68 -10.32 -6.17
N LEU A 122 10.40 -10.45 -4.87
CA LEU A 122 9.07 -10.26 -4.29
C LEU A 122 8.59 -8.81 -4.48
N ALA A 123 9.46 -7.82 -4.26
CA ALA A 123 9.14 -6.41 -4.45
C ALA A 123 8.80 -6.08 -5.92
N PHE A 124 9.49 -6.70 -6.88
CA PHE A 124 9.21 -6.53 -8.30
C PHE A 124 7.80 -7.01 -8.67
N PHE A 125 7.45 -8.26 -8.32
CA PHE A 125 6.12 -8.81 -8.63
C PHE A 125 5.00 -8.11 -7.86
N CYS A 126 5.22 -7.77 -6.59
CA CYS A 126 4.28 -6.96 -5.81
C CYS A 126 4.06 -5.58 -6.47
N GLY A 127 5.13 -4.92 -6.93
CA GLY A 127 5.05 -3.65 -7.64
C GLY A 127 4.20 -3.71 -8.91
N ILE A 128 4.35 -4.77 -9.71
CA ILE A 128 3.53 -5.00 -10.92
C ILE A 128 2.05 -5.10 -10.55
N LEU A 129 1.71 -5.91 -9.54
CA LEU A 129 0.32 -6.12 -9.11
C LEU A 129 -0.28 -4.83 -8.53
N MET A 130 0.47 -4.10 -7.70
CA MET A 130 0.03 -2.82 -7.12
C MET A 130 -0.25 -1.77 -8.19
N PHE A 131 0.67 -1.60 -9.14
CA PHE A 131 0.48 -0.64 -10.22
C PHE A 131 -0.69 -1.05 -11.12
N SER A 132 -0.82 -2.34 -11.43
CA SER A 132 -1.90 -2.88 -12.26
C SER A 132 -3.29 -2.66 -11.61
N ALA A 133 -3.42 -2.88 -10.30
CA ALA A 133 -4.65 -2.58 -9.57
C ALA A 133 -5.03 -1.10 -9.69
N VAL A 134 -4.06 -0.20 -9.55
CA VAL A 134 -4.27 1.26 -9.57
C VAL A 134 -4.58 1.76 -10.97
N ASP A 135 -3.83 1.30 -11.99
CA ASP A 135 -4.05 1.70 -13.38
C ASP A 135 -5.38 1.17 -13.90
N CYS A 136 -5.70 -0.10 -13.65
CA CYS A 136 -6.99 -0.69 -14.00
C CYS A 136 -8.14 0.06 -13.33
N PHE A 137 -8.02 0.40 -12.04
CA PHE A 137 -9.05 1.16 -11.35
C PHE A 137 -9.27 2.54 -11.96
N ARG A 138 -8.34 3.13 -12.71
CA ARG A 138 -8.53 4.44 -13.37
C ARG A 138 -9.14 4.35 -14.76
N ARG A 139 -9.24 3.17 -15.35
CA ARG A 139 -9.77 2.95 -16.69
C ARG A 139 -11.29 2.91 -16.67
N GLU A 140 -11.91 4.01 -17.06
CA GLU A 140 -13.39 4.16 -17.08
C GLU A 140 -14.07 3.29 -18.14
N GLU A 141 -13.32 2.78 -19.13
CA GLU A 141 -13.78 1.80 -20.11
C GLU A 141 -14.21 0.47 -19.47
N PHE A 142 -13.67 0.12 -18.30
CA PHE A 142 -14.04 -1.08 -17.57
C PHE A 142 -15.23 -0.82 -16.63
N PRO A 143 -16.25 -1.69 -16.63
CA PRO A 143 -17.33 -1.66 -15.64
C PRO A 143 -16.81 -1.61 -14.19
N PRO A 144 -17.49 -0.90 -13.27
CA PRO A 144 -17.05 -0.72 -11.89
C PRO A 144 -16.74 -2.04 -11.16
N ILE A 145 -17.51 -3.09 -11.44
CA ILE A 145 -17.31 -4.41 -10.82
C ILE A 145 -15.96 -5.04 -11.20
N TYR A 146 -15.49 -4.88 -12.44
CA TYR A 146 -14.19 -5.40 -12.87
C TYR A 146 -13.04 -4.59 -12.28
N ARG A 147 -13.19 -3.26 -12.22
CA ARG A 147 -12.21 -2.37 -11.57
C ARG A 147 -12.05 -2.72 -10.10
N MET A 148 -13.16 -2.93 -9.38
CA MET A 148 -13.14 -3.37 -7.99
C MET A 148 -12.53 -4.78 -7.87
N GLY A 149 -12.97 -5.73 -8.70
CA GLY A 149 -12.45 -7.10 -8.71
C GLY A 149 -10.93 -7.17 -8.88
N MET A 150 -10.36 -6.37 -9.79
CA MET A 150 -8.91 -6.28 -10.00
C MET A 150 -8.17 -5.76 -8.77
N VAL A 151 -8.72 -4.77 -8.06
CA VAL A 151 -8.13 -4.26 -6.82
C VAL A 151 -8.02 -5.38 -5.77
N PHE A 152 -9.12 -6.08 -5.50
CA PHE A 152 -9.11 -7.14 -4.51
C PHE A 152 -8.26 -8.34 -4.93
N LEU A 153 -8.34 -8.75 -6.21
CA LEU A 153 -7.57 -9.89 -6.71
C LEU A 153 -6.07 -9.64 -6.68
N CYS A 154 -5.60 -8.50 -7.18
CA CYS A 154 -4.18 -8.13 -7.10
C CYS A 154 -3.71 -8.11 -5.64
N VAL A 155 -4.51 -7.55 -4.73
CA VAL A 155 -4.19 -7.52 -3.30
C VAL A 155 -4.09 -8.90 -2.70
N MET A 156 -5.07 -9.76 -2.96
CA MET A 156 -5.05 -11.12 -2.44
C MET A 156 -3.83 -11.88 -2.93
N ILE A 157 -3.43 -11.72 -4.20
CA ILE A 157 -2.28 -12.42 -4.77
C ILE A 157 -0.95 -11.97 -4.14
N PHE A 158 -0.72 -10.69 -3.86
CA PHE A 158 0.57 -10.26 -3.31
C PHE A 158 0.68 -10.42 -1.78
N ILE A 159 -0.45 -10.56 -1.07
CA ILE A 159 -0.47 -10.77 0.39
C ILE A 159 -0.25 -12.24 0.75
N LEU A 160 -0.77 -13.17 -0.07
CA LEU A 160 -0.65 -14.62 0.11
C LEU A 160 0.71 -15.14 -0.35
#